data_AF-A0AAV7JFK6-F1
#
_entry.id   AF-A0AAV7JFK6-F1
#
_cell.length_a   1.000
_cell.length_b   1.000
_cell.length_c   1.000
_cell.angle_alpha   90.00
_cell.angle_beta   90.00
_cell.angle_gamma   90.00
#
_symmetry.space_group_name_H-M   'P 1'
#
loop_
_entity.id
_entity.type
_entity.pdbx_description
1 polymer ?
#
loop_
_entity_poly.entity_id
_entity_poly.type
_entity_poly.pdbx_seq_one_letter_code
_entity_poly.pdbx_strand_id
1 'polypeptide(L)'
;MDSSFYNMIADVEVKKLNHFIKMNNISPEEAKAMKYSRRLRKMSQYNKAQRDKKKQYERELEEEKEQLQREYEYILHEVNMLKEAKMNYELMQILDNLEQRYYT
;
A
#
# COMPACT_ATOMS: atom_id res chain seq x y z
N MET A 1 -7.80 0.62 -39.19
CA MET A 1 -6.39 0.62 -38.71
C MET A 1 -6.38 -0.04 -37.34
N ASP A 2 -5.65 -1.15 -37.20
CA ASP A 2 -5.76 -2.06 -36.05
C ASP A 2 -5.17 -1.50 -34.75
N SER A 3 -5.94 -1.62 -33.67
CA SER A 3 -5.56 -1.37 -32.27
C SER A 3 -4.24 -2.03 -31.86
N SER A 4 -3.90 -3.16 -32.50
CA SER A 4 -2.69 -3.97 -32.25
C SER A 4 -1.38 -3.21 -32.51
N PHE A 5 -1.27 -2.50 -33.63
CA PHE A 5 -0.05 -1.77 -34.02
C PHE A 5 0.31 -0.67 -33.01
N TYR A 6 -0.70 0.05 -32.53
CA TYR A 6 -0.51 1.15 -31.59
C TYR A 6 -0.25 0.69 -30.15
N ASN A 7 -0.56 -0.56 -29.80
CA ASN A 7 -0.12 -1.12 -28.53
C ASN A 7 1.36 -1.51 -28.60
N MET A 8 1.80 -2.12 -29.71
CA MET A 8 3.21 -2.48 -29.92
C MET A 8 4.13 -1.25 -29.93
N ILE A 9 3.68 -0.12 -30.50
CA ILE A 9 4.53 1.09 -30.62
C ILE A 9 4.92 1.71 -29.27
N ALA A 10 4.13 1.49 -28.20
CA ALA A 10 4.44 1.96 -26.85
C ALA A 10 5.74 1.34 -26.30
N ASP A 11 5.93 0.05 -26.60
CA ASP A 11 7.02 -0.77 -26.08
C ASP A 11 8.28 -0.70 -26.95
N VAL A 12 8.15 -0.18 -28.18
CA VAL A 12 9.29 0.06 -29.07
C VAL A 12 10.21 1.14 -28.48
N GLU A 13 11.50 0.82 -28.36
CA GLU A 13 12.54 1.77 -28.00
C GLU A 13 12.61 2.94 -28.98
N VAL A 14 12.91 4.14 -28.48
CA VAL A 14 12.96 5.35 -29.30
C VAL A 14 13.95 5.22 -30.47
N LYS A 15 15.09 4.55 -30.25
CA LYS A 15 16.08 4.27 -31.30
C LYS A 15 15.51 3.39 -32.42
N LYS A 16 14.81 2.30 -32.05
CA LYS A 16 14.16 1.38 -33.00
C LYS A 16 13.04 2.06 -33.78
N LEU A 17 12.23 2.89 -33.11
CA LEU A 17 11.18 3.68 -33.78
C LEU A 17 11.77 4.69 -34.77
N ASN A 18 12.82 5.43 -34.37
CA ASN A 18 13.49 6.38 -35.26
C ASN A 18 14.17 5.68 -36.45
N HIS A 19 14.74 4.51 -36.23
CA HIS A 19 15.31 3.69 -37.31
C HIS A 19 14.22 3.24 -38.29
N PHE A 20 13.09 2.73 -37.79
CA PHE A 20 11.94 2.35 -38.63
C PHE A 20 11.42 3.52 -39.47
N ILE A 21 11.27 4.71 -38.88
CA ILE A 21 10.84 5.93 -39.58
C ILE A 21 11.78 6.25 -40.75
N LYS A 22 13.10 6.20 -40.51
CA LYS A 22 14.11 6.46 -41.55
C LYS A 22 14.11 5.41 -42.65
N MET A 23 14.07 4.12 -42.29
CA MET A 23 14.13 3.02 -43.25
C MET A 23 12.92 2.98 -44.20
N ASN A 24 11.76 3.46 -43.75
CA ASN A 24 10.52 3.43 -44.54
C ASN A 24 10.20 4.78 -45.19
N ASN A 25 11.11 5.77 -45.15
CA ASN A 25 10.89 7.12 -45.68
C ASN A 25 9.55 7.74 -45.24
N ILE A 26 9.16 7.52 -43.99
CA ILE A 26 7.89 8.02 -43.44
C ILE A 26 7.93 9.55 -43.43
N SER A 27 6.83 10.17 -43.89
CA SER A 27 6.75 11.64 -43.93
C SER A 27 6.93 12.25 -42.53
N PRO A 28 7.43 13.50 -42.44
CA PRO A 28 7.57 14.18 -41.15
C PRO A 28 6.27 14.26 -40.35
N GLU A 29 5.13 14.42 -41.03
CA GLU A 29 3.80 14.51 -40.42
C GLU A 29 3.34 13.17 -39.82
N GLU A 30 3.47 12.08 -40.59
CA GLU A 30 3.17 10.73 -40.09
C GLU A 30 4.11 10.32 -38.96
N ALA A 31 5.41 10.63 -39.08
CA ALA A 31 6.38 10.38 -38.02
C ALA A 31 6.02 11.13 -36.72
N LYS A 32 5.53 12.37 -36.83
CA LYS A 32 5.03 13.15 -35.69
C LYS A 32 3.79 12.50 -35.09
N ALA A 33 2.83 12.06 -35.91
CA ALA A 33 1.62 11.36 -35.46
C ALA A 33 1.94 10.03 -34.75
N MET A 34 2.90 9.26 -35.26
CA MET A 34 3.37 8.01 -34.63
C MET A 34 4.00 8.27 -33.26
N LYS A 35 4.89 9.27 -33.15
CA LYS A 35 5.53 9.65 -31.89
C LYS A 35 4.52 10.17 -30.87
N TYR A 36 3.55 10.95 -31.32
CA TYR A 36 2.46 11.45 -30.48
C TYR A 36 1.58 10.31 -29.97
N SER A 37 1.17 9.39 -30.84
CA SER A 37 0.38 8.21 -30.48
C SER A 37 1.11 7.35 -29.44
N ARG A 38 2.43 7.14 -29.64
CA ARG A 38 3.28 6.45 -28.67
C ARG A 38 3.30 7.17 -27.31
N ARG A 39 3.41 8.50 -27.30
CA ARG A 39 3.41 9.29 -26.06
C ARG A 39 2.10 9.13 -25.29
N LEU A 40 0.96 9.22 -25.98
CA LEU A 40 -0.36 9.04 -25.36
C LEU A 40 -0.51 7.65 -24.75
N ARG A 41 -0.08 6.59 -25.46
CA ARG A 41 -0.13 5.22 -24.96
C ARG A 41 0.74 5.02 -23.72
N LYS A 42 1.98 5.52 -23.75
CA LYS A 42 2.85 5.51 -22.57
C LYS A 42 2.22 6.25 -21.41
N MET A 43 1.63 7.42 -21.64
CA MET A 43 0.95 8.14 -20.57
C MET A 43 -0.23 7.36 -19.98
N SER A 44 -1.02 6.71 -20.83
CA SER A 44 -2.10 5.83 -20.36
C SER A 44 -1.57 4.68 -19.50
N GLN A 45 -0.46 4.05 -19.89
CA GLN A 45 0.19 3.00 -19.11
C GLN A 45 0.71 3.53 -17.76
N TYR A 46 1.37 4.69 -17.75
CA TYR A 46 1.83 5.33 -16.52
C TYR A 46 0.67 5.68 -15.58
N ASN A 47 -0.41 6.25 -16.10
CA ASN A 47 -1.60 6.59 -15.31
C ASN A 47 -2.29 5.33 -14.76
N LYS A 48 -2.30 4.23 -15.51
CA LYS A 48 -2.78 2.94 -15.00
C LYS A 48 -1.88 2.44 -13.87
N ALA A 49 -0.57 2.38 -14.08
CA ALA A 49 0.39 1.92 -13.08
C ALA A 49 0.34 2.77 -11.80
N GLN A 50 0.19 4.09 -11.91
CA GLN A 50 0.01 4.97 -10.74
C GLN A 50 -1.28 4.66 -9.97
N ARG A 51 -2.40 4.40 -10.67
CA ARG A 51 -3.66 4.01 -10.01
C ARG A 51 -3.54 2.66 -9.32
N ASP A 52 -2.91 1.69 -9.97
CA ASP A 52 -2.70 0.35 -9.39
C ASP A 52 -1.80 0.45 -8.15
N LYS A 53 -0.74 1.25 -8.22
CA LYS A 53 0.15 1.53 -7.07
C LYS A 53 -0.58 2.25 -5.93
N LYS A 54 -1.44 3.22 -6.24
CA LYS A 54 -2.29 3.90 -5.24
C LYS A 54 -3.20 2.90 -4.52
N LYS A 55 -3.89 2.03 -5.26
CA LYS A 55 -4.74 0.97 -4.69
C LYS A 55 -3.95 -0.02 -3.82
N GLN A 56 -2.70 -0.31 -4.19
CA GLN A 56 -1.82 -1.12 -3.38
C GLN A 56 -1.54 -0.43 -2.03
N TYR A 57 -1.12 0.84 -2.05
CA TYR A 57 -0.88 1.61 -0.82
C TYR A 57 -2.12 1.73 0.06
N GLU A 58 -3.30 1.92 -0.54
CA GLU A 58 -4.56 1.96 0.22
C GLU A 58 -4.86 0.64 0.93
N ARG A 59 -4.53 -0.50 0.31
CA ARG A 59 -4.68 -1.82 0.95
C ARG A 59 -3.65 -2.04 2.06
N GLU A 60 -2.39 -1.72 1.81
CA GLU A 60 -1.32 -1.83 2.81
C GLU A 60 -1.63 -0.98 4.06
N LEU A 61 -2.17 0.23 3.85
CA LEU A 61 -2.58 1.10 4.95
C LEU A 61 -3.74 0.53 5.75
N GLU A 62 -4.70 -0.13 5.11
CA GLU A 62 -5.82 -0.76 5.80
C GLU A 62 -5.36 -1.97 6.62
N GLU A 63 -4.49 -2.80 6.05
CA GLU A 63 -3.89 -3.93 6.76
C GLU A 63 -3.09 -3.48 8.00
N GLU A 64 -2.33 -2.38 7.89
CA GLU A 64 -1.58 -1.79 9.00
C GLU A 64 -2.51 -1.26 10.10
N LYS A 65 -3.62 -0.60 9.74
CA LYS A 65 -4.63 -0.15 10.71
C LYS A 65 -5.26 -1.31 11.46
N GLU A 66 -5.65 -2.37 10.73
CA GLU A 66 -6.22 -3.55 11.37
C GLU A 66 -5.22 -4.22 12.32
N GLN A 67 -3.93 -4.26 11.95
CA GLN A 67 -2.89 -4.78 12.83
C GLN A 67 -2.75 -3.93 14.10
N LEU A 68 -2.63 -2.61 13.96
CA LEU A 68 -2.53 -1.70 15.09
C LEU A 68 -3.76 -1.76 16.00
N GLN A 69 -4.95 -1.93 15.43
CA GLN A 69 -6.18 -2.10 16.20
C GLN A 69 -6.13 -3.39 17.04
N ARG A 70 -5.68 -4.51 16.46
CA ARG A 70 -5.50 -5.77 17.21
C ARG A 70 -4.48 -5.64 18.33
N GLU A 71 -3.35 -4.98 18.07
CA GLU A 71 -2.31 -4.73 19.08
C GLU A 71 -2.85 -3.85 20.21
N TYR A 72 -3.61 -2.80 19.88
CA TYR A 72 -4.26 -1.94 20.86
C TYR A 72 -5.23 -2.71 21.76
N GLU A 73 -6.10 -3.54 21.18
CA GLU A 73 -7.05 -4.36 21.93
C GLU A 73 -6.36 -5.37 22.85
N TYR A 74 -5.28 -5.99 22.38
CA TYR A 74 -4.46 -6.89 23.18
C TYR A 74 -3.85 -6.17 24.39
N ILE A 75 -3.20 -5.02 24.17
CA ILE A 75 -2.60 -4.22 25.24
C ILE A 75 -3.66 -3.75 26.23
N LEU A 76 -4.84 -3.33 25.75
CA LEU A 76 -5.94 -2.90 26.61
C LEU A 76 -6.42 -4.04 27.51
N HIS A 77 -6.55 -5.26 26.96
CA HIS A 77 -6.89 -6.44 27.72
C HIS A 77 -5.86 -6.73 28.81
N GLU A 78 -4.56 -6.73 28.47
CA GLU A 78 -3.47 -6.97 29.41
C GLU A 78 -3.44 -5.93 30.54
N VAL A 79 -3.63 -4.65 30.22
CA VAL A 79 -3.74 -3.57 31.21
C VAL A 79 -4.91 -3.80 32.17
N ASN A 80 -6.05 -4.28 31.69
CA ASN A 80 -7.20 -4.56 32.56
C ASN A 80 -6.92 -5.74 33.50
N MET A 81 -6.33 -6.82 32.99
CA MET A 81 -5.91 -7.96 33.81
C MET A 81 -4.93 -7.54 34.91
N LEU A 82 -3.97 -6.67 34.59
CA LEU A 82 -3.02 -6.15 35.57
C LEU A 82 -3.68 -5.26 36.62
N LYS A 83 -4.69 -4.46 36.26
CA LYS A 83 -5.46 -3.67 37.22
C LYS A 83 -6.22 -4.56 38.20
N GLU A 84 -6.87 -5.61 37.72
CA GLU A 84 -7.58 -6.57 38.57
C GLU A 84 -6.61 -7.31 39.50
N ALA A 85 -5.49 -7.80 38.97
CA ALA A 85 -4.46 -8.46 39.77
C ALA A 85 -3.91 -7.53 40.87
N LYS A 86 -3.68 -6.26 40.55
CA LYS A 86 -3.24 -5.25 41.52
C LYS A 86 -4.28 -5.05 42.62
N MET A 87 -5.56 -4.90 42.26
CA MET A 87 -6.64 -4.74 43.24
C MET A 87 -6.76 -5.96 44.16
N ASN A 88 -6.68 -7.17 43.62
CA ASN A 88 -6.70 -8.41 44.40
C ASN A 88 -5.51 -8.49 45.36
N TYR A 89 -4.32 -8.11 44.89
CA TYR A 89 -3.13 -8.06 45.73
C TYR A 89 -3.29 -7.07 46.89
N GLU A 90 -3.79 -5.86 46.62
CA GLU A 90 -4.06 -4.85 47.66
C GLU A 90 -5.11 -5.35 48.68
N LEU A 91 -6.15 -6.06 48.23
CA LEU A 91 -7.15 -6.66 49.13
C LEU A 91 -6.56 -7.75 50.01
N MET A 92 -5.70 -8.64 49.46
CA MET A 92 -5.01 -9.66 50.23
C MET A 92 -4.15 -9.05 51.34
N GLN A 93 -3.39 -7.99 51.04
CA GLN A 93 -2.59 -7.29 52.04
C GLN A 93 -3.44 -6.71 53.18
N ILE A 94 -4.63 -6.20 52.87
CA ILE A 94 -5.56 -5.69 53.90
C ILE A 94 -6.07 -6.83 54.79
N LEU A 95 -6.45 -7.96 54.19
CA LEU A 95 -6.93 -9.13 54.92
C LEU A 95 -5.85 -9.68 55.86
N ASP A 96 -4.62 -9.87 55.36
CA ASP A 96 -3.49 -10.34 56.16
C ASP A 96 -3.23 -9.43 57.38
N ASN A 97 -3.28 -8.11 57.17
CA ASN A 97 -3.13 -7.13 58.25
C ASN A 97 -4.26 -7.19 59.28
N LEU A 98 -5.50 -7.46 58.86
CA LEU A 98 -6.64 -7.61 59.76
C LEU A 98 -6.52 -8.90 60.57
N GLU A 99 -6.19 -10.03 59.93
CA GLU A 99 -5.97 -11.29 60.63
C GLU A 99 -4.89 -11.16 61.71
N GLN A 100 -3.76 -10.53 61.39
CA GLN A 100 -2.71 -10.28 62.38
C GLN A 100 -3.21 -9.47 63.58
N ARG A 101 -4.12 -8.51 63.38
CA ARG A 101 -4.68 -7.70 64.48
C ARG A 101 -5.69 -8.42 65.37
N TYR A 102 -6.40 -9.42 64.84
CA TYR A 102 -7.43 -10.16 65.59
C TYR A 102 -6.89 -11.41 66.30
N TYR A 103 -5.73 -11.92 65.88
CA TYR A 103 -5.10 -13.11 66.45
C TYR A 103 -3.84 -12.82 67.30
N THR A 104 -3.53 -11.54 67.56
CA THR A 104 -2.62 -11.06 68.61
C THR A 104 -3.40 -10.38 69.72
#